data_AF-A0A6P0M539-F1
#
_entry.id   AF-A0A6P0M539-F1
#
_cell.length_a   1.000
_cell.length_b   1.000
_cell.length_c   1.000
_cell.angle_alpha   90.00
_cell.angle_beta   90.00
_cell.angle_gamma   90.00
#
_symmetry.space_group_name_H-M   'P 1'
#
loop_
_entity.id
_entity.type
_entity.pdbx_description
1 polymer ?
#
loop_
_entity_poly.entity_id
_entity_poly.type
_entity_poly.pdbx_seq_one_letter_code
_entity_poly.pdbx_strand_id
1 'polypeptide(L)'
;MMLTKLFRLKYLFASNLVFVGWISCFLVSRVEADQSISLGQVPQAPIYYIQPNPKPPDNGTPSAPHGTGTRGDCLYKPELPLLTPLVGGYNFDLTVSDYPTFWIYLPYTSEDAPSGEFSLQDEDGENDLYQTSFNLPDKPGIVSITLPKTENPLEVGQTYRWNLEINCPSTELSNQFPTPASVTGLVRRVAQSPALERELNGAKTPLERIAAYGKHHIWYDTLTELAKLRLQEPKNMTLESAWIQLLSDQSFGETISKTNLLGNLQ
;
A
#
# COMPACT_ATOMS: atom_id res chain seq x y z
N MET A 1 -55.62 -73.14 2.80
CA MET A 1 -55.62 -72.59 1.43
C MET A 1 -54.84 -71.28 1.48
N MET A 2 -53.66 -71.11 0.89
CA MET A 2 -52.70 -72.02 0.20
C MET A 2 -51.39 -72.06 1.04
N LEU A 3 -50.52 -73.08 1.10
CA LEU A 3 -49.91 -74.03 0.15
C LEU A 3 -48.54 -73.63 -0.46
N THR A 4 -47.49 -73.69 0.38
CA THR A 4 -46.12 -74.24 0.08
C THR A 4 -45.08 -73.50 -0.81
N LYS A 5 -43.80 -73.84 -0.52
CA LYS A 5 -42.54 -73.78 -1.33
C LYS A 5 -41.67 -72.50 -1.26
N LEU A 6 -40.32 -72.56 -1.30
CA LEU A 6 -39.32 -73.58 -0.87
C LEU A 6 -37.87 -73.00 -0.99
N PHE A 7 -36.93 -73.36 -0.08
CA PHE A 7 -35.43 -73.36 -0.28
C PHE A 7 -34.72 -71.98 -0.54
N ARG A 8 -33.40 -71.72 -0.32
CA ARG A 8 -32.20 -72.33 0.33
C ARG A 8 -31.49 -71.19 1.13
N LEU A 9 -30.86 -71.32 2.31
CA LEU A 9 -29.78 -72.19 2.85
C LEU A 9 -28.32 -71.80 2.49
N LYS A 10 -27.65 -71.09 3.43
CA LYS A 10 -26.21 -71.07 3.81
C LYS A 10 -26.11 -70.19 5.09
N TYR A 11 -25.52 -70.50 6.26
CA TYR A 11 -24.35 -71.29 6.69
C TYR A 11 -23.02 -70.75 6.11
N LEU A 12 -21.97 -70.39 6.88
CA LEU A 12 -21.67 -70.45 8.34
C LEU A 12 -21.05 -69.07 8.81
N PHE A 13 -20.53 -68.79 10.03
CA PHE A 13 -20.30 -69.55 11.28
C PHE A 13 -20.13 -68.65 12.55
N ALA A 14 -19.79 -69.29 13.69
CA ALA A 14 -18.95 -68.90 14.86
C ALA A 14 -18.35 -67.47 15.05
N SER A 15 -18.06 -66.99 16.29
CA SER A 15 -18.41 -67.50 17.64
C SER A 15 -18.07 -66.52 18.79
N ASN A 16 -18.84 -66.66 19.89
CA ASN A 16 -18.68 -66.19 21.28
C ASN A 16 -17.27 -65.85 21.83
N LEU A 17 -17.19 -64.77 22.65
CA LEU A 17 -16.60 -64.74 24.01
C LEU A 17 -17.09 -63.47 24.77
N VAL A 18 -17.45 -63.34 26.06
CA VAL A 18 -17.69 -64.20 27.26
C VAL A 18 -16.76 -63.90 28.47
N PHE A 19 -17.37 -63.51 29.61
CA PHE A 19 -16.83 -62.99 30.91
C PHE A 19 -16.13 -61.59 30.82
N VAL A 20 -16.43 -60.52 31.61
CA VAL A 20 -16.82 -60.25 33.03
C VAL A 20 -15.62 -59.77 33.86
N GLY A 21 -15.77 -58.66 34.61
CA GLY A 21 -14.78 -58.21 35.60
C GLY A 21 -15.04 -56.82 36.22
N TRP A 22 -15.41 -56.81 37.49
CA TRP A 22 -15.53 -55.69 38.46
C TRP A 22 -15.07 -54.25 38.14
N ILE A 23 -15.97 -53.31 38.45
CA ILE A 23 -15.82 -52.25 39.48
C ILE A 23 -14.41 -51.66 39.67
N SER A 24 -14.24 -50.39 39.29
CA SER A 24 -13.35 -49.44 39.97
C SER A 24 -13.87 -48.01 39.82
N CYS A 25 -13.60 -47.19 40.84
CA CYS A 25 -14.02 -45.81 41.07
C CYS A 25 -14.50 -44.98 39.87
N PHE A 26 -15.76 -44.52 39.92
CA PHE A 26 -16.21 -43.31 39.21
C PHE A 26 -15.59 -42.04 39.81
N LEU A 27 -14.29 -41.87 39.66
CA LEU A 27 -13.70 -40.53 39.65
C LEU A 27 -14.06 -39.90 38.30
N VAL A 28 -15.21 -39.22 38.25
CA VAL A 28 -15.53 -38.31 37.14
C VAL A 28 -14.64 -37.08 37.30
N SER A 29 -13.37 -37.24 36.95
CA SER A 29 -12.49 -36.14 36.65
C SER A 29 -13.09 -35.41 35.45
N ARG A 30 -13.84 -34.34 35.73
CA ARG A 30 -14.07 -33.31 34.71
C ARG A 30 -12.70 -32.77 34.35
N VAL A 31 -12.19 -33.23 33.22
CA VAL A 31 -11.31 -32.40 32.41
C VAL A 31 -12.22 -31.34 31.82
N GLU A 32 -12.48 -30.27 32.60
CA GLU A 32 -12.69 -28.97 32.00
C GLU A 32 -11.49 -28.73 31.09
N ALA A 33 -11.67 -28.95 29.80
CA ALA A 33 -10.67 -28.66 28.80
C ALA A 33 -10.61 -27.14 28.70
N ASP A 34 -9.79 -26.54 29.56
CA ASP A 34 -9.48 -25.11 29.59
C ASP A 34 -8.69 -24.76 28.32
N GLN A 35 -9.40 -24.76 27.19
CA GLN A 35 -9.08 -24.00 25.99
C GLN A 35 -9.23 -22.52 26.33
N SER A 36 -8.40 -22.07 27.25
CA SER A 36 -7.72 -20.80 27.13
C SER A 36 -7.18 -20.75 25.71
N ILE A 37 -7.95 -20.12 24.82
CA ILE A 37 -7.45 -19.67 23.54
C ILE A 37 -6.41 -18.62 23.91
N SER A 38 -5.17 -19.08 24.06
CA SER A 38 -4.03 -18.20 23.96
C SER A 38 -4.21 -17.48 22.64
N LEU A 39 -4.56 -16.20 22.72
CA LEU A 39 -4.43 -15.25 21.63
C LEU A 39 -2.93 -15.12 21.42
N GLY A 40 -2.36 -16.15 20.80
CA GLY A 40 -0.94 -16.31 20.54
C GLY A 40 -0.56 -15.08 19.75
N GLN A 41 0.15 -14.17 20.42
CA GLN A 41 0.34 -12.81 19.97
C GLN A 41 1.04 -12.90 18.62
N VAL A 42 0.26 -12.70 17.55
CA VAL A 42 0.74 -12.76 16.17
C VAL A 42 1.96 -11.84 16.15
N PRO A 43 3.16 -12.36 15.82
CA PRO A 43 4.37 -11.57 15.89
C PRO A 43 4.14 -10.29 15.10
N GLN A 44 4.04 -9.18 15.81
CA GLN A 44 3.94 -7.84 15.25
C GLN A 44 5.30 -7.59 14.61
N ALA A 45 5.46 -8.09 13.37
CA ALA A 45 6.63 -7.85 12.56
C ALA A 45 6.73 -6.34 12.42
N PRO A 46 7.71 -5.67 13.07
CA PRO A 46 7.82 -4.24 12.97
C PRO A 46 8.09 -3.96 11.49
N ILE A 47 7.23 -3.17 10.85
CA ILE A 47 7.52 -2.72 9.49
C ILE A 47 8.85 -1.99 9.58
N TYR A 48 9.84 -2.53 8.88
CA TYR A 48 11.22 -2.15 9.14
C TYR A 48 11.43 -0.72 8.66
N TYR A 49 11.55 0.19 9.62
CA TYR A 49 11.68 1.63 9.44
C TYR A 49 12.63 1.94 8.28
N ILE A 50 12.15 2.69 7.28
CA ILE A 50 13.02 3.26 6.26
C ILE A 50 13.83 4.37 6.93
N GLN A 51 14.98 3.98 7.46
CA GLN A 51 15.98 4.93 7.94
C GLN A 51 16.35 5.85 6.78
N PRO A 52 16.26 7.18 6.92
CA PRO A 52 16.83 8.09 5.93
C PRO A 52 18.32 7.79 5.80
N ASN A 53 18.84 7.58 4.60
CA ASN A 53 20.29 7.45 4.45
C ASN A 53 20.95 8.77 4.91
N PRO A 54 22.16 8.70 5.50
CA PRO A 54 22.94 9.92 5.73
C PRO A 54 23.06 10.69 4.41
N LYS A 55 22.90 12.01 4.48
CA LYS A 55 23.05 12.88 3.30
C LYS A 55 24.40 12.59 2.62
N PRO A 56 24.46 12.52 1.29
CA PRO A 56 25.74 12.46 0.58
C PRO A 56 26.67 13.60 1.03
N PRO A 57 27.99 13.40 1.03
CA PRO A 57 28.93 14.48 1.32
C PRO A 57 28.71 15.64 0.34
N ASP A 58 28.78 16.87 0.86
CA ASP A 58 28.62 18.07 0.05
C ASP A 58 29.83 18.24 -0.88
N ASN A 59 29.65 17.79 -2.12
CA ASN A 59 30.66 17.87 -3.19
C ASN A 59 30.66 19.24 -3.90
N GLY A 60 29.94 20.25 -3.39
CA GLY A 60 29.85 21.59 -3.99
C GLY A 60 28.95 21.67 -5.23
N THR A 61 28.38 20.56 -5.70
CA THR A 61 27.28 20.56 -6.66
C THR A 61 26.01 21.00 -5.94
N PRO A 62 25.32 22.08 -6.37
CA PRO A 62 24.01 22.41 -5.82
C PRO A 62 23.08 21.22 -6.01
N SER A 63 22.46 20.75 -4.92
CA SER A 63 21.39 19.76 -5.04
C SER A 63 20.28 20.37 -5.89
N ALA A 64 19.94 19.73 -7.02
CA ALA A 64 18.75 20.09 -7.78
C ALA A 64 17.54 20.14 -6.82
N PRO A 65 16.64 21.14 -6.91
CA PRO A 65 15.55 21.29 -5.96
C PRO A 65 14.72 20.00 -5.89
N HIS A 66 14.86 19.27 -4.78
CA HIS A 66 14.02 18.11 -4.49
C HIS A 66 12.60 18.66 -4.32
N GLY A 67 11.65 18.21 -5.14
CA GLY A 67 10.34 18.86 -5.30
C GLY A 67 9.65 19.17 -3.97
N THR A 68 9.66 20.43 -3.56
CA THR A 68 9.14 20.86 -2.24
C THR A 68 7.63 21.06 -2.21
N GLY A 69 7.00 21.18 -3.39
CA GLY A 69 5.74 21.92 -3.53
C GLY A 69 5.92 23.42 -3.18
N THR A 70 4.94 24.28 -3.41
CA THR A 70 3.87 24.25 -4.43
C THR A 70 3.98 25.56 -5.22
N ARG A 71 3.55 25.56 -6.48
CA ARG A 71 3.17 26.81 -7.16
C ARG A 71 1.65 26.87 -7.17
N GLY A 72 1.08 27.90 -6.53
CA GLY A 72 -0.36 28.06 -6.42
C GLY A 72 -1.04 27.12 -5.41
N ASP A 73 -2.25 27.52 -5.05
CA ASP A 73 -3.27 26.74 -4.37
C ASP A 73 -4.58 27.14 -5.06
N CYS A 74 -5.39 26.19 -5.53
CA CYS A 74 -6.62 26.52 -6.25
C CYS A 74 -7.60 27.30 -5.38
N LEU A 75 -7.73 26.88 -4.12
CA LEU A 75 -8.66 27.42 -3.13
C LEU A 75 -8.06 27.16 -1.74
N TYR A 76 -7.44 28.19 -1.15
CA TYR A 76 -6.75 28.06 0.13
C TYR A 76 -7.72 27.69 1.26
N LYS A 77 -7.59 26.45 1.74
CA LYS A 77 -8.37 25.85 2.83
C LYS A 77 -7.50 25.71 4.07
N PRO A 78 -7.48 26.68 5.01
CA PRO A 78 -6.59 26.67 6.16
C PRO A 78 -6.79 25.49 7.12
N GLU A 79 -7.93 24.81 7.03
CA GLU A 79 -8.26 23.59 7.78
C GLU A 79 -7.72 22.28 7.15
N LEU A 80 -7.16 22.32 5.94
CA LEU A 80 -6.56 21.17 5.25
C LEU A 80 -5.05 21.35 5.05
N PRO A 81 -4.27 20.25 4.99
CA PRO A 81 -2.92 20.27 4.42
C PRO A 81 -2.95 20.73 2.95
N LEU A 82 -1.81 21.24 2.47
CA LEU A 82 -1.64 21.58 1.05
C LEU A 82 -1.58 20.31 0.19
N LEU A 83 -1.78 20.46 -1.13
CA LEU A 83 -1.47 19.43 -2.13
C LEU A 83 -0.03 18.93 -1.88
N THR A 84 0.13 17.65 -1.56
CA THR A 84 1.39 17.10 -1.03
C THR A 84 1.71 15.79 -1.73
N PRO A 85 2.86 15.67 -2.42
CA PRO A 85 3.30 14.38 -2.96
C PRO A 85 3.73 13.49 -1.78
N LEU A 86 3.31 12.22 -1.75
CA LEU A 86 3.77 11.27 -0.72
C LEU A 86 5.13 10.66 -1.09
N VAL A 87 5.99 11.47 -1.70
CA VAL A 87 7.41 11.21 -2.00
C VAL A 87 8.12 12.55 -1.74
N GLY A 88 9.15 12.56 -0.90
CA GLY A 88 9.76 13.82 -0.49
C GLY A 88 10.88 13.65 0.53
N GLY A 89 12.02 14.29 0.26
CA GLY A 89 13.26 14.11 1.03
C GLY A 89 14.28 13.23 0.30
N TYR A 90 15.48 13.12 0.88
CA TYR A 90 16.53 12.26 0.35
C TYR A 90 16.09 10.79 0.43
N ASN A 91 16.30 10.01 -0.64
CA ASN A 91 16.07 8.56 -0.75
C ASN A 91 14.60 8.07 -0.82
N PHE A 92 13.62 8.95 -1.06
CA PHE A 92 12.21 8.55 -1.24
C PHE A 92 11.80 8.52 -2.73
N ASP A 93 12.79 8.43 -3.61
CA ASP A 93 12.69 8.38 -5.06
C ASP A 93 12.71 6.94 -5.65
N LEU A 94 13.15 5.93 -4.90
CA LEU A 94 13.46 4.61 -5.47
C LEU A 94 12.24 3.70 -5.68
N THR A 95 12.19 3.04 -6.84
CA THR A 95 11.29 1.91 -7.18
C THR A 95 12.06 0.75 -7.82
N VAL A 96 11.58 -0.48 -7.70
CA VAL A 96 12.02 -1.60 -8.59
C VAL A 96 11.02 -1.89 -9.70
N SER A 97 9.79 -1.41 -9.57
CA SER A 97 8.71 -1.60 -10.54
C SER A 97 9.09 -1.06 -11.92
N ASP A 98 8.69 -1.78 -12.97
CA ASP A 98 8.62 -1.28 -14.33
C ASP A 98 7.50 -0.23 -14.51
N TYR A 99 6.41 -0.41 -13.76
CA TYR A 99 5.23 0.46 -13.76
C TYR A 99 4.94 0.91 -12.32
N PRO A 100 5.55 2.02 -11.83
CA PRO A 100 5.33 2.50 -10.47
C PRO A 100 3.94 3.08 -10.25
N THR A 101 3.58 3.29 -8.98
CA THR A 101 2.35 3.98 -8.57
C THR A 101 2.71 5.18 -7.72
N PHE A 102 2.30 6.35 -8.18
CA PHE A 102 2.50 7.65 -7.55
C PHE A 102 1.38 7.88 -6.54
N TRP A 103 1.71 8.37 -5.34
CA TRP A 103 0.74 8.63 -4.26
C TRP A 103 0.79 10.09 -3.85
N ILE A 104 -0.37 10.73 -3.75
CA ILE A 104 -0.51 12.16 -3.50
C ILE A 104 -1.63 12.37 -2.48
N TYR A 105 -1.44 13.29 -1.52
CA TYR A 105 -2.55 13.84 -0.74
C TYR A 105 -3.17 15.01 -1.51
N LEU A 106 -4.47 14.90 -1.78
CA LEU A 106 -5.27 15.82 -2.58
C LEU A 106 -6.31 16.53 -1.67
N PRO A 107 -6.16 17.85 -1.40
CA PRO A 107 -7.12 18.62 -0.61
C PRO A 107 -8.39 19.03 -1.36
N TYR A 108 -8.41 18.86 -2.69
CA TYR A 108 -9.45 19.38 -3.58
C TYR A 108 -10.48 18.31 -3.95
N THR A 109 -11.69 18.74 -4.30
CA THR A 109 -12.79 17.89 -4.76
C THR A 109 -13.31 18.25 -6.15
N SER A 110 -14.21 17.42 -6.67
CA SER A 110 -15.03 17.68 -7.86
C SER A 110 -15.84 18.99 -7.82
N GLU A 111 -16.06 19.58 -6.63
CA GLU A 111 -16.68 20.91 -6.47
C GLU A 111 -15.65 22.05 -6.54
N ASP A 112 -14.37 21.79 -6.22
CA ASP A 112 -13.29 22.79 -6.24
C ASP A 112 -12.68 22.97 -7.64
N ALA A 113 -12.47 21.87 -8.36
CA ALA A 113 -11.95 21.86 -9.72
C ALA A 113 -12.48 20.63 -10.50
N PRO A 114 -12.79 20.76 -11.80
CA PRO A 114 -13.41 19.67 -12.56
C PRO A 114 -12.44 18.52 -12.86
N SER A 115 -11.14 18.83 -13.01
CA SER A 115 -10.11 17.86 -13.38
C SER A 115 -8.72 18.29 -12.90
N GLY A 116 -7.79 17.35 -12.95
CA GLY A 116 -6.35 17.61 -12.90
C GLY A 116 -5.65 16.84 -14.01
N GLU A 117 -4.33 16.99 -14.06
CA GLU A 117 -3.46 16.32 -15.01
C GLU A 117 -2.22 15.77 -14.30
N PHE A 118 -1.73 14.63 -14.77
CA PHE A 118 -0.48 14.03 -14.35
C PHE A 118 0.42 13.83 -15.58
N SER A 119 1.69 14.23 -15.47
CA SER A 119 2.72 13.90 -16.45
C SER A 119 3.91 13.20 -15.82
N LEU A 120 4.54 12.33 -16.61
CA LEU A 120 5.84 11.72 -16.36
C LEU A 120 6.78 12.17 -17.48
N GLN A 121 7.96 12.63 -17.10
CA GLN A 121 8.99 13.22 -17.95
C GLN A 121 10.34 12.53 -17.70
N ASP A 122 11.32 12.83 -18.55
CA ASP A 122 12.72 12.52 -18.28
C ASP A 122 13.27 13.25 -17.02
N GLU A 123 14.55 13.02 -16.68
CA GLU A 123 15.18 13.59 -15.48
C GLU A 123 15.25 15.13 -15.53
N ASP A 124 15.52 15.70 -16.70
CA ASP A 124 15.65 17.13 -16.91
C ASP A 124 14.28 17.84 -16.97
N GLY A 125 13.24 17.16 -17.47
CA GLY A 125 11.91 17.74 -17.72
C GLY A 125 11.75 18.30 -19.14
N GLU A 126 12.51 17.81 -20.12
CA GLU A 126 12.48 18.28 -21.51
C GLU A 126 11.49 17.50 -22.38
N ASN A 127 11.24 16.23 -22.09
CA ASN A 127 10.33 15.37 -22.87
C ASN A 127 9.26 14.72 -21.97
N ASP A 128 7.99 14.93 -22.29
CA ASP A 128 6.87 14.15 -21.72
C ASP A 128 6.90 12.73 -22.28
N LEU A 129 6.91 11.74 -21.38
CA LEU A 129 6.94 10.32 -21.66
C LEU A 129 5.55 9.67 -21.50
N TYR A 130 4.73 10.25 -20.63
CA TYR A 130 3.33 9.88 -20.41
C TYR A 130 2.57 11.08 -19.83
N GLN A 131 1.32 11.28 -20.25
CA GLN A 131 0.47 12.39 -19.82
C GLN A 131 -0.98 11.89 -19.73
N THR A 132 -1.72 12.29 -18.69
CA THR A 132 -3.12 11.88 -18.51
C THR A 132 -3.92 12.87 -17.66
N SER A 133 -5.16 13.16 -18.07
CA SER A 133 -6.10 13.93 -17.27
C SER A 133 -6.96 13.01 -16.40
N PHE A 134 -7.34 13.47 -15.20
CA PHE A 134 -8.21 12.75 -14.27
C PHE A 134 -9.30 13.67 -13.71
N ASN A 135 -10.42 13.08 -13.28
CA ASN A 135 -11.46 13.81 -12.54
C ASN A 135 -11.13 13.83 -11.04
N LEU A 136 -11.47 14.91 -10.34
CA LEU A 136 -11.27 14.98 -8.89
C LEU A 136 -12.34 14.14 -8.14
N PRO A 137 -12.01 13.57 -6.96
CA PRO A 137 -12.94 12.84 -6.12
C PRO A 137 -13.91 13.77 -5.38
N ASP A 138 -15.04 13.23 -4.90
CA ASP A 138 -16.03 14.02 -4.13
C ASP A 138 -15.57 14.42 -2.71
N LYS A 139 -14.36 14.02 -2.29
CA LYS A 139 -13.81 14.24 -0.95
C LYS A 139 -12.28 14.38 -0.98
N PRO A 140 -11.68 15.24 -0.14
CA PRO A 140 -10.24 15.27 0.06
C PRO A 140 -9.72 13.90 0.54
N GLY A 141 -8.53 13.51 0.09
CA GLY A 141 -7.99 12.19 0.43
C GLY A 141 -6.62 11.88 -0.16
N ILE A 142 -6.11 10.69 0.14
CA ILE A 142 -4.89 10.17 -0.46
C ILE A 142 -5.26 9.34 -1.69
N VAL A 143 -4.77 9.78 -2.84
CA VAL A 143 -5.06 9.25 -4.17
C VAL A 143 -3.80 8.64 -4.80
N SER A 144 -3.98 7.82 -5.82
CA SER A 144 -2.88 7.33 -6.65
C SER A 144 -3.13 7.38 -8.15
N ILE A 145 -2.03 7.35 -8.89
CA ILE A 145 -1.96 7.22 -10.34
C ILE A 145 -0.90 6.14 -10.62
N THR A 146 -1.17 5.22 -11.55
CA THR A 146 -0.26 4.12 -11.88
C THR A 146 0.13 4.22 -13.34
N LEU A 147 1.44 4.19 -13.66
CA LEU A 147 1.90 4.16 -15.05
C LEU A 147 1.28 2.94 -15.77
N PRO A 148 0.45 3.11 -16.82
CA PRO A 148 -0.27 1.98 -17.39
C PRO A 148 0.64 1.11 -18.24
N LYS A 149 0.33 -0.20 -18.31
CA LYS A 149 1.11 -1.21 -19.05
C LYS A 149 0.98 -1.12 -20.58
N THR A 150 0.40 -0.02 -21.07
CA THR A 150 0.39 0.39 -22.48
C THR A 150 1.64 1.20 -22.84
N GLU A 151 2.27 1.85 -21.86
CA GLU A 151 3.44 2.70 -22.08
C GLU A 151 4.74 1.89 -22.02
N ASN A 152 5.85 2.55 -22.36
CA ASN A 152 7.17 1.97 -22.12
C ASN A 152 7.43 1.82 -20.61
N PRO A 153 7.97 0.69 -20.15
CA PRO A 153 8.39 0.52 -18.76
C PRO A 153 9.56 1.45 -18.43
N LEU A 154 9.65 1.92 -17.19
CA LEU A 154 10.80 2.73 -16.75
C LEU A 154 12.11 1.94 -16.91
N GLU A 155 13.18 2.61 -17.34
CA GLU A 155 14.48 1.97 -17.56
C GLU A 155 15.30 1.87 -16.27
N VAL A 156 15.98 0.73 -16.09
CA VAL A 156 16.77 0.45 -14.88
C VAL A 156 18.03 1.32 -14.85
N GLY A 157 18.14 2.15 -13.81
CA GLY A 157 19.21 3.12 -13.59
C GLY A 157 18.76 4.57 -13.74
N GLN A 158 17.72 4.80 -14.54
CA GLN A 158 17.24 6.14 -14.92
C GLN A 158 16.35 6.77 -13.85
N THR A 159 16.49 8.08 -13.69
CA THR A 159 15.57 8.96 -12.96
C THR A 159 14.55 9.55 -13.93
N TYR A 160 13.37 9.84 -13.42
CA TYR A 160 12.26 10.47 -14.13
C TYR A 160 11.61 11.52 -13.24
N ARG A 161 11.22 12.65 -13.82
CA ARG A 161 10.41 13.67 -13.16
C ARG A 161 8.93 13.32 -13.33
N TRP A 162 8.12 13.60 -12.32
CA TRP A 162 6.66 13.61 -12.50
C TRP A 162 6.05 14.87 -11.92
N ASN A 163 4.92 15.26 -12.49
CA ASN A 163 4.14 16.42 -12.11
C ASN A 163 2.67 16.03 -11.96
N LEU A 164 1.98 16.63 -11.00
CA LEU A 164 0.52 16.58 -10.89
C LEU A 164 0.02 18.00 -10.71
N GLU A 165 -0.82 18.46 -11.64
CA GLU A 165 -1.44 19.78 -11.63
C GLU A 165 -2.96 19.67 -11.49
N ILE A 166 -3.59 20.69 -10.91
CA ILE A 166 -5.05 20.78 -10.77
C ILE A 166 -5.55 21.93 -11.62
N ASN A 167 -6.57 21.68 -12.44
CA ASN A 167 -7.15 22.67 -13.35
C ASN A 167 -8.08 23.62 -12.58
N CYS A 168 -7.49 24.48 -11.74
CA CYS A 168 -8.19 25.44 -10.91
C CYS A 168 -9.15 26.32 -11.75
N PRO A 169 -10.40 26.54 -11.34
CA PRO A 169 -11.32 27.41 -12.07
C PRO A 169 -10.84 28.87 -12.04
N SER A 170 -10.85 29.54 -13.19
CA SER A 170 -10.50 30.96 -13.30
C SER A 170 -11.59 31.85 -12.70
N THR A 171 -11.25 32.67 -11.71
CA THR A 171 -12.16 33.66 -11.12
C THR A 171 -12.16 34.96 -11.93
N GLU A 172 -13.30 35.34 -12.51
CA GLU A 172 -13.44 36.56 -13.35
C GLU A 172 -13.12 37.88 -12.61
N LEU A 173 -13.04 37.85 -11.28
CA LEU A 173 -12.72 39.02 -10.45
C LEU A 173 -11.22 39.35 -10.39
N SER A 174 -10.34 38.49 -10.92
CA SER A 174 -8.91 38.76 -11.05
C SER A 174 -8.43 38.59 -12.48
N ASN A 175 -7.81 39.66 -13.03
CA ASN A 175 -7.04 39.61 -14.29
C ASN A 175 -5.69 38.90 -14.12
N GLN A 176 -5.67 37.84 -13.31
CA GLN A 176 -4.56 36.94 -13.05
C GLN A 176 -5.12 35.54 -13.24
N PHE A 177 -4.58 34.79 -14.19
CA PHE A 177 -4.83 33.35 -14.24
C PHE A 177 -4.34 32.75 -12.92
N PRO A 178 -5.17 32.02 -12.16
CA PRO A 178 -4.69 31.36 -10.94
C PRO A 178 -3.60 30.38 -11.34
N THR A 179 -2.46 30.43 -10.66
CA THR A 179 -1.38 29.47 -10.87
C THR A 179 -1.92 28.07 -10.54
N PRO A 180 -1.91 27.11 -11.49
CA PRO A 180 -2.42 25.76 -11.25
C PRO A 180 -1.73 25.15 -10.04
N ALA A 181 -2.50 24.62 -9.08
CA ALA A 181 -1.92 24.02 -7.89
C ALA A 181 -1.18 22.74 -8.30
N SER A 182 0.15 22.77 -8.25
CA SER A 182 0.98 21.67 -8.73
C SER A 182 2.03 21.17 -7.74
N VAL A 183 2.25 19.85 -7.78
CA VAL A 183 3.27 19.13 -7.03
C VAL A 183 4.12 18.29 -7.97
N THR A 184 5.43 18.29 -7.73
CA THR A 184 6.40 17.51 -8.49
C THR A 184 7.12 16.51 -7.60
N GLY A 185 7.51 15.39 -8.19
CA GLY A 185 8.35 14.39 -7.55
C GLY A 185 9.39 13.81 -8.51
N LEU A 186 10.26 12.96 -7.97
CA LEU A 186 11.20 12.16 -8.74
C LEU A 186 10.89 10.68 -8.49
N VAL A 187 11.00 9.86 -9.55
CA VAL A 187 11.04 8.40 -9.43
C VAL A 187 12.30 7.89 -10.13
N ARG A 188 13.03 7.01 -9.47
CA ARG A 188 14.22 6.36 -10.04
C ARG A 188 14.04 4.85 -9.99
N ARG A 189 14.06 4.20 -11.16
CA ARG A 189 14.01 2.74 -11.21
C ARG A 189 15.39 2.16 -10.96
N VAL A 190 15.51 1.29 -9.96
CA VAL A 190 16.75 0.57 -9.63
C VAL A 190 16.60 -0.92 -9.92
N ALA A 191 17.73 -1.60 -10.14
CA ALA A 191 17.75 -3.05 -10.29
C ALA A 191 17.35 -3.70 -8.95
N GLN A 192 16.45 -4.68 -8.97
CA GLN A 192 16.15 -5.47 -7.77
C GLN A 192 17.42 -6.19 -7.31
N SER A 193 17.89 -5.89 -6.10
CA SER A 193 19.15 -6.48 -5.62
C SER A 193 18.99 -7.99 -5.36
N PRO A 194 20.03 -8.81 -5.56
CA PRO A 194 20.00 -10.24 -5.18
C PRO A 194 19.82 -10.49 -3.67
N ALA A 195 19.77 -9.45 -2.84
CA ALA A 195 19.38 -9.54 -1.44
C ALA A 195 17.87 -9.28 -1.27
N LEU A 196 17.36 -8.20 -1.88
CA LEU A 196 15.92 -7.91 -1.91
C LEU A 196 15.13 -9.05 -2.56
N GLU A 197 15.61 -9.62 -3.67
CA GLU A 197 15.00 -10.79 -4.32
C GLU A 197 14.87 -11.99 -3.37
N ARG A 198 15.92 -12.33 -2.61
CA ARG A 198 15.89 -13.44 -1.65
C ARG A 198 14.94 -13.17 -0.49
N GLU A 199 14.81 -11.91 -0.07
CA GLU A 199 13.88 -11.51 0.99
C GLU A 199 12.43 -11.54 0.50
N LEU A 200 12.14 -11.03 -0.70
CA LEU A 200 10.81 -11.07 -1.33
C LEU A 200 10.35 -12.50 -1.67
N ASN A 201 11.28 -13.39 -2.07
CA ASN A 201 11.01 -14.81 -2.32
C ASN A 201 10.89 -15.63 -1.02
N GLY A 202 11.47 -15.14 0.09
CA GLY A 202 11.35 -15.76 1.42
C GLY A 202 10.12 -15.31 2.23
N ALA A 203 9.54 -14.17 1.86
CA ALA A 203 8.41 -13.56 2.55
C ALA A 203 7.12 -14.39 2.43
N LYS A 204 6.52 -14.71 3.58
CA LYS A 204 5.28 -15.52 3.69
C LYS A 204 4.04 -14.66 3.89
N THR A 205 4.20 -13.40 4.28
CA THR A 205 3.12 -12.45 4.49
C THR A 205 3.32 -11.17 3.67
N PRO A 206 2.25 -10.42 3.34
CA PRO A 206 2.38 -9.13 2.70
C PRO A 206 3.19 -8.11 3.52
N LEU A 207 3.11 -8.17 4.85
CA LEU A 207 3.91 -7.33 5.76
C LEU A 207 5.41 -7.62 5.68
N GLU A 208 5.81 -8.89 5.53
CA GLU A 208 7.22 -9.26 5.28
C GLU A 208 7.72 -8.71 3.94
N ARG A 209 6.87 -8.67 2.90
CA ARG A 209 7.21 -8.05 1.60
C ARG A 209 7.42 -6.54 1.72
N ILE A 210 6.52 -5.84 2.43
CA ILE A 210 6.61 -4.40 2.69
C ILE A 210 7.87 -4.08 3.51
N ALA A 211 8.16 -4.87 4.56
CA ALA A 211 9.39 -4.72 5.35
C ALA A 211 10.67 -4.98 4.52
N ALA A 212 10.63 -5.90 3.55
CA ALA A 212 11.74 -6.13 2.62
C ALA A 212 11.97 -4.92 1.70
N TYR A 213 10.92 -4.38 1.06
CA TYR A 213 11.06 -3.16 0.25
C TYR A 213 11.60 -1.97 1.08
N GLY A 214 11.08 -1.78 2.29
CA GLY A 214 11.50 -0.68 3.16
C GLY A 214 12.96 -0.80 3.62
N LYS A 215 13.38 -2.00 4.03
CA LYS A 215 14.78 -2.29 4.40
C LYS A 215 15.78 -2.07 3.26
N HIS A 216 15.34 -2.13 1.99
CA HIS A 216 16.14 -1.84 0.81
C HIS A 216 15.87 -0.42 0.24
N HIS A 217 15.21 0.45 1.01
CA HIS A 217 14.88 1.85 0.69
C HIS A 217 14.00 2.03 -0.56
N ILE A 218 13.25 1.02 -0.97
CA ILE A 218 12.39 1.07 -2.15
C ILE A 218 11.03 1.69 -1.77
N TRP A 219 11.02 3.02 -1.66
CA TRP A 219 9.88 3.79 -1.12
C TRP A 219 8.57 3.55 -1.87
N TYR A 220 8.58 3.67 -3.21
CA TYR A 220 7.37 3.55 -4.03
C TYR A 220 6.68 2.20 -3.85
N ASP A 221 7.45 1.11 -3.92
CA ASP A 221 6.94 -0.25 -3.72
C ASP A 221 6.47 -0.48 -2.28
N THR A 222 7.19 0.04 -1.28
CA THR A 222 6.80 -0.05 0.15
C THR A 222 5.45 0.61 0.40
N LEU A 223 5.31 1.87 -0.03
CA LEU A 223 4.09 2.66 0.17
C LEU A 223 2.92 2.06 -0.61
N THR A 224 3.16 1.64 -1.85
CA THR A 224 2.14 1.05 -2.74
C THR A 224 1.61 -0.28 -2.23
N GLU A 225 2.46 -1.19 -1.77
CA GLU A 225 1.99 -2.48 -1.23
C GLU A 225 1.22 -2.28 0.08
N LEU A 226 1.63 -1.37 0.97
CA LEU A 226 0.89 -1.06 2.20
C LEU A 226 -0.47 -0.38 1.91
N ALA A 227 -0.51 0.56 0.95
CA ALA A 227 -1.73 1.23 0.53
C ALA A 227 -2.75 0.25 -0.07
N LYS A 228 -2.29 -0.69 -0.93
CA LYS A 228 -3.14 -1.76 -1.48
C LYS A 228 -3.77 -2.61 -0.38
N LEU A 229 -3.01 -3.00 0.64
CA LEU A 229 -3.55 -3.76 1.78
C LEU A 229 -4.57 -2.94 2.58
N ARG A 230 -4.31 -1.65 2.84
CA ARG A 230 -5.29 -0.77 3.51
C ARG A 230 -6.58 -0.60 2.71
N LEU A 231 -6.52 -0.57 1.38
CA LEU A 231 -7.69 -0.50 0.51
C LEU A 231 -8.48 -1.83 0.48
N GLN A 232 -7.79 -2.97 0.61
CA GLN A 232 -8.42 -4.30 0.68
C GLN A 232 -9.01 -4.61 2.07
N GLU A 233 -8.35 -4.17 3.14
CA GLU A 233 -8.74 -4.40 4.54
C GLU A 233 -8.91 -3.07 5.31
N PRO A 234 -9.84 -2.18 4.94
CA PRO A 234 -9.97 -0.83 5.51
C PRO A 234 -10.40 -0.77 6.99
N LYS A 235 -10.63 -1.93 7.63
CA LYS A 235 -10.95 -2.07 9.06
C LYS A 235 -9.83 -2.73 9.87
N ASN A 236 -8.70 -3.07 9.25
CA ASN A 236 -7.58 -3.71 9.93
C ASN A 236 -6.71 -2.65 10.63
N MET A 237 -6.90 -2.51 11.94
CA MET A 237 -6.17 -1.56 12.79
C MET A 237 -4.64 -1.73 12.71
N THR A 238 -4.12 -2.93 12.41
CA THR A 238 -2.67 -3.15 12.28
C THR A 238 -2.12 -2.47 11.03
N LEU A 239 -2.85 -2.56 9.91
CA LEU A 239 -2.49 -1.88 8.66
C LEU A 239 -2.68 -0.36 8.77
N GLU A 240 -3.64 0.10 9.57
CA GLU A 240 -3.80 1.52 9.90
C GLU A 240 -2.63 2.06 10.72
N SER A 241 -2.28 1.42 11.84
CA SER A 241 -1.12 1.82 12.66
C SER A 241 0.18 1.82 11.86
N ALA A 242 0.39 0.77 11.04
CA ALA A 242 1.51 0.68 10.12
C ALA A 242 1.62 1.87 9.14
N TRP A 243 0.49 2.31 8.58
CA TRP A 243 0.43 3.43 7.64
C TRP A 243 0.64 4.79 8.32
N ILE A 244 -0.01 5.00 9.46
CA ILE A 244 0.14 6.21 10.26
C ILE A 244 1.61 6.37 10.66
N GLN A 245 2.25 5.28 11.09
CA GLN A 245 3.68 5.25 11.41
C GLN A 245 4.54 5.57 10.18
N LEU A 246 4.38 4.84 9.06
CA LEU A 246 5.19 4.99 7.85
C LEU A 246 5.20 6.44 7.32
N LEU A 247 4.06 7.13 7.33
CA LEU A 247 3.98 8.53 6.88
C LEU A 247 4.40 9.55 7.94
N SER A 248 4.23 9.26 9.23
CA SER A 248 4.65 10.16 10.30
C SER A 248 6.18 10.17 10.46
N ASP A 249 6.84 9.01 10.30
CA ASP A 249 8.30 8.88 10.33
C ASP A 249 8.98 9.78 9.26
N GLN A 250 8.32 9.96 8.10
CA GLN A 250 8.82 10.80 7.00
C GLN A 250 8.26 12.24 7.00
N SER A 251 7.73 12.69 8.14
CA SER A 251 7.29 14.09 8.36
C SER A 251 6.17 14.61 7.42
N PHE A 252 5.40 13.73 6.77
CA PHE A 252 4.21 14.14 5.99
C PHE A 252 3.07 14.72 6.86
N GLY A 253 3.21 14.70 8.17
CA GLY A 253 2.28 15.32 9.12
C GLY A 253 1.13 14.41 9.55
N GLU A 254 0.70 14.59 10.80
CA GLU A 254 -0.32 13.75 11.46
C GLU A 254 -1.69 13.79 10.76
N THR A 255 -2.03 14.91 10.13
CA THR A 255 -3.30 15.07 9.38
C THR A 255 -3.30 14.24 8.10
N ILE A 256 -2.19 14.22 7.35
CA ILE A 256 -2.07 13.41 6.13
C ILE A 256 -2.00 11.92 6.51
N SER A 257 -1.21 11.56 7.53
CA SER A 257 -1.04 10.13 7.90
C SER A 257 -2.35 9.47 8.39
N LYS A 258 -3.32 10.27 8.87
CA LYS A 258 -4.68 9.84 9.26
C LYS A 258 -5.76 10.04 8.17
N THR A 259 -5.41 10.55 7.00
CA THR A 259 -6.37 10.78 5.91
C THR A 259 -6.79 9.46 5.23
N ASN A 260 -8.04 9.41 4.75
CA ASN A 260 -8.56 8.27 3.99
C ASN A 260 -7.78 8.02 2.70
N LEU A 261 -7.46 6.76 2.44
CA LEU A 261 -7.05 6.27 1.11
C LEU A 261 -8.29 6.14 0.22
N LEU A 262 -8.28 6.82 -0.94
CA LEU A 262 -9.37 6.79 -1.92
C LEU A 262 -9.13 5.77 -3.04
N GLY A 263 -7.86 5.51 -3.38
CA GLY A 263 -7.48 4.59 -4.45
C GLY A 263 -6.98 5.31 -5.72
N ASN A 264 -7.08 4.63 -6.86
CA ASN A 264 -6.59 5.15 -8.13
C ASN A 264 -7.57 6.17 -8.75
N LEU A 265 -7.04 7.12 -9.52
CA LEU A 265 -7.81 8.11 -10.28
C LEU A 265 -8.04 7.71 -11.76
N GLN A 266 -7.55 6.54 -12.17
CA GLN A 266 -7.67 5.94 -13.50
C GLN A 266 -8.33 4.55 -13.45
#